data_AF-A0A7J7WFN0-F1
#
_entry.id   AF-A0A7J7WFN0-F1
#
_cell.length_a   1.000
_cell.length_b   1.000
_cell.length_c   1.000
_cell.angle_alpha   90.00
_cell.angle_beta   90.00
_cell.angle_gamma   90.00
#
_symmetry.space_group_name_H-M   'P 1'
#
loop_
_entity.id
_entity.type
_entity.pdbx_description
1 polymer ?
#
loop_
_entity_poly.entity_id
_entity_poly.type
_entity_poly.pdbx_seq_one_letter_code
_entity_poly.pdbx_strand_id
1 'polypeptide(L)'
;MSCFSLASESEGEDGFQVELDLVESTIGTLDLREFEVLPKRRRRKRNKREKSQDLEAGAHVTLPQQPQEDKAFSHAVPLEPFMDEAKVPGQPELWDKLLAACKAGDTGMLKIQLAASPVDPEVLSLLNAPLGSSGFTLLHAAAAAGRGSVVQLLLEAGADPTIRDFRTRPPYMVAADKATRNEFRRFMEKNPDAYDYSKAQVPGPLTSEMEARKAMRKREQKAARRQREEQQRKQWEQEKQEQEEQQRFAALSDREKRAVAAERRLAAQLGAPTPQIPDSVIANAGRCLSCGTSLQGLIPFHYLDFSFCSTRCLQIHRCQARKPSS
;
A
#
# COMPACT_ATOMS: atom_id res chain seq x y z
N MET A 1 -58.44 -86.77 -24.21
CA MET A 1 -57.85 -86.76 -22.86
C MET A 1 -57.71 -85.30 -22.46
N SER A 2 -58.67 -84.67 -21.78
CA SER A 2 -58.98 -84.83 -20.34
C SER A 2 -57.72 -84.70 -19.46
N CYS A 3 -57.53 -83.52 -18.85
CA CYS A 3 -57.87 -83.35 -17.43
C CYS A 3 -57.75 -81.87 -17.00
N PHE A 4 -58.83 -81.34 -16.43
CA PHE A 4 -58.74 -80.37 -15.34
C PHE A 4 -57.98 -81.03 -14.17
N SER A 5 -57.29 -80.24 -13.35
CA SER A 5 -57.44 -80.30 -11.89
C SER A 5 -56.80 -79.11 -11.19
N LEU A 6 -57.57 -78.49 -10.31
CA LEU A 6 -57.16 -77.50 -9.33
C LEU A 6 -56.71 -78.20 -8.04
N ALA A 7 -55.75 -77.60 -7.34
CA ALA A 7 -55.52 -77.68 -5.89
C ALA A 7 -54.62 -76.46 -5.56
N SER A 8 -54.91 -75.53 -4.63
CA SER A 8 -55.47 -75.62 -3.27
C SER A 8 -54.61 -76.48 -2.34
N GLU A 9 -54.11 -76.06 -1.17
CA GLU A 9 -54.14 -74.80 -0.39
C GLU A 9 -52.90 -74.84 0.55
N SER A 10 -52.49 -73.70 1.13
CA SER A 10 -52.18 -73.52 2.56
C SER A 10 -51.15 -72.40 2.83
N GLU A 11 -51.69 -71.27 3.27
CA GLU A 11 -51.24 -70.33 4.30
C GLU A 11 -49.76 -70.26 4.75
N GLY A 12 -49.30 -69.01 4.88
CA GLY A 12 -48.02 -68.60 5.44
C GLY A 12 -47.99 -67.08 5.54
N GLU A 13 -48.72 -66.53 6.51
CA GLU A 13 -48.71 -65.10 6.81
C GLU A 13 -47.32 -64.70 7.35
N ASP A 14 -46.71 -63.66 6.77
CA ASP A 14 -45.79 -62.81 7.53
C ASP A 14 -45.83 -61.37 6.98
N GLY A 15 -46.40 -60.47 7.78
CA GLY A 15 -46.70 -59.10 7.39
C GLY A 15 -45.63 -58.13 7.86
N PHE A 16 -44.77 -57.67 6.95
CA PHE A 16 -43.91 -56.50 7.19
C PHE A 16 -44.39 -55.30 6.38
N GLN A 17 -45.33 -54.57 6.98
CA GLN A 17 -45.74 -53.25 6.51
C GLN A 17 -44.66 -52.24 6.88
N VAL A 18 -43.84 -51.84 5.90
CA VAL A 18 -42.76 -50.85 6.12
C VAL A 18 -43.37 -49.46 6.24
N GLU A 19 -43.62 -49.05 7.48
CA GLU A 19 -44.02 -47.69 7.83
C GLU A 19 -42.81 -46.75 7.68
N LEU A 20 -42.77 -46.00 6.58
CA LEU A 20 -41.74 -44.97 6.33
C LEU A 20 -42.16 -43.67 7.02
N ASP A 21 -41.73 -43.51 8.26
CA ASP A 21 -42.02 -42.36 9.10
C ASP A 21 -41.37 -41.08 8.55
N LEU A 22 -42.18 -40.09 8.18
CA LEU A 22 -41.73 -38.89 7.46
C LEU A 22 -41.35 -37.77 8.44
N VAL A 23 -40.13 -37.84 8.96
CA VAL A 23 -39.61 -36.82 9.91
C VAL A 23 -39.37 -35.47 9.20
N GLU A 24 -40.34 -34.56 9.29
CA GLU A 24 -40.20 -33.16 8.85
C GLU A 24 -39.15 -32.41 9.70
N SER A 25 -37.89 -32.49 9.26
CA SER A 25 -36.79 -31.72 9.82
C SER A 25 -36.87 -30.26 9.37
N THR A 26 -37.69 -29.47 10.05
CA THR A 26 -37.79 -28.02 9.86
C THR A 26 -36.54 -27.31 10.39
N ILE A 27 -35.48 -27.28 9.58
CA ILE A 27 -34.26 -26.53 9.87
C ILE A 27 -34.59 -25.04 9.89
N GLY A 28 -34.78 -24.49 11.09
CA GLY A 28 -35.09 -23.08 11.30
C GLY A 28 -33.99 -22.15 10.77
N THR A 29 -34.37 -21.14 10.00
CA THR A 29 -33.46 -20.18 9.35
C THR A 29 -32.89 -19.13 10.31
N LEU A 30 -32.54 -19.51 11.55
CA LEU A 30 -32.19 -18.58 12.62
C LEU A 30 -30.69 -18.27 12.78
N ASP A 31 -29.80 -19.04 12.16
CA ASP A 31 -28.34 -18.85 12.23
C ASP A 31 -27.65 -18.49 10.90
N LEU A 32 -28.41 -17.92 9.95
CA LEU A 32 -27.82 -17.12 8.87
C LEU A 32 -27.82 -15.63 9.25
N ARG A 33 -27.12 -15.30 10.34
CA ARG A 33 -26.74 -13.91 10.61
C ARG A 33 -25.68 -13.48 9.59
N GLU A 34 -26.17 -12.84 8.53
CA GLU A 34 -25.36 -12.17 7.53
C GLU A 34 -24.34 -11.24 8.22
N PHE A 35 -23.06 -11.57 8.10
CA PHE A 35 -22.00 -10.63 8.46
C PHE A 35 -21.98 -9.52 7.41
N GLU A 36 -22.63 -8.39 7.69
CA GLU A 36 -22.49 -7.17 6.90
C GLU A 36 -21.00 -6.75 6.85
N VAL A 37 -20.33 -7.07 5.74
CA VAL A 37 -18.95 -6.63 5.49
C VAL A 37 -18.96 -5.16 5.08
N LEU A 38 -19.21 -4.28 6.05
CA LEU A 38 -19.17 -2.84 5.83
C LEU A 38 -17.75 -2.41 5.41
N PRO A 39 -17.59 -1.67 4.30
CA PRO A 39 -16.29 -1.24 3.82
C PRO A 39 -15.61 -0.33 4.84
N LYS A 40 -14.38 -0.71 5.25
CA LYS A 40 -13.62 -0.06 6.33
C LYS A 40 -13.47 1.45 6.08
N ARG A 41 -14.31 2.27 6.73
CA ARG A 41 -14.18 3.73 6.77
C ARG A 41 -12.80 4.11 7.33
N ARG A 42 -11.92 4.62 6.46
CA ARG A 42 -10.60 5.13 6.84
C ARG A 42 -10.78 6.31 7.80
N ARG A 43 -10.64 6.07 9.11
CA ARG A 43 -10.54 7.14 10.12
C ARG A 43 -9.32 8.01 9.78
N ARG A 44 -9.55 9.17 9.17
CA ARG A 44 -8.52 10.23 9.08
C ARG A 44 -8.14 10.61 10.51
N LYS A 45 -6.87 10.44 10.89
CA LYS A 45 -6.34 11.00 12.12
C LYS A 45 -6.50 12.52 12.05
N ARG A 46 -7.44 13.08 12.81
CA ARG A 46 -7.54 14.52 13.04
C ARG A 46 -6.39 14.87 14.00
N ASN A 47 -5.40 15.63 13.53
CA ASN A 47 -4.31 16.07 14.36
C ASN A 47 -4.87 16.94 15.50
N LYS A 48 -4.71 16.50 16.75
CA LYS A 48 -5.04 17.29 17.95
C LYS A 48 -3.84 18.16 18.30
N ARG A 49 -3.73 19.31 17.64
CA ARG A 49 -2.90 20.45 18.04
C ARG A 49 -3.70 21.71 17.69
N GLU A 50 -3.68 22.71 18.56
CA GLU A 50 -4.63 23.85 18.67
C GLU A 50 -5.88 23.54 19.50
N LYS A 51 -5.75 23.68 20.83
CA LYS A 51 -6.59 24.54 21.70
C LYS A 51 -6.12 24.39 23.15
N SER A 52 -5.17 25.22 23.54
CA SER A 52 -4.70 25.37 24.93
C SER A 52 -3.92 26.70 25.07
N GLN A 53 -4.60 27.78 24.72
CA GLN A 53 -4.37 29.14 25.21
C GLN A 53 -5.76 29.70 25.53
N ASP A 54 -5.80 30.64 26.47
CA ASP A 54 -6.99 31.30 27.01
C ASP A 54 -7.92 30.39 27.84
N LEU A 55 -7.58 30.25 29.13
CA LEU A 55 -8.43 30.64 30.27
C LEU A 55 -7.79 30.19 31.59
N GLU A 56 -7.19 31.11 32.34
CA GLU A 56 -7.19 31.06 33.81
C GLU A 56 -6.79 32.42 34.39
N ALA A 57 -7.65 32.96 35.25
CA ALA A 57 -7.42 34.21 35.98
C ALA A 57 -7.95 34.08 37.41
N GLY A 58 -7.05 34.17 38.39
CA GLY A 58 -7.33 34.47 39.80
C GLY A 58 -7.97 33.36 40.65
N ALA A 59 -7.24 32.83 41.64
CA ALA A 59 -7.45 33.20 43.05
C ALA A 59 -6.54 32.42 44.05
N HIS A 60 -5.86 33.20 44.87
CA HIS A 60 -5.08 32.96 46.09
C HIS A 60 -5.35 31.75 47.04
N VAL A 61 -4.25 31.28 47.64
CA VAL A 61 -4.03 31.00 49.10
C VAL A 61 -4.53 29.69 49.73
N THR A 62 -3.59 28.83 50.18
CA THR A 62 -3.22 28.59 51.62
C THR A 62 -2.06 27.59 51.74
N LEU A 63 -1.12 27.83 52.66
CA LEU A 63 -0.10 26.89 53.17
C LEU A 63 -0.24 26.83 54.70
N PRO A 64 -0.19 25.65 55.34
CA PRO A 64 1.04 25.16 56.01
C PRO A 64 1.23 23.61 55.85
N GLN A 65 2.32 22.91 56.24
CA GLN A 65 3.63 23.28 56.80
C GLN A 65 4.71 22.18 56.49
N GLN A 66 5.79 22.11 57.29
CA GLN A 66 6.90 21.13 57.32
C GLN A 66 6.96 20.51 58.76
N PRO A 67 7.97 19.72 59.26
CA PRO A 67 9.32 19.34 58.76
C PRO A 67 9.62 17.80 58.89
N GLN A 68 10.81 17.18 58.71
CA GLN A 68 12.24 17.50 58.97
C GLN A 68 13.16 16.80 57.92
N GLU A 69 14.21 17.44 57.39
CA GLU A 69 15.64 17.45 57.84
C GLU A 69 16.31 16.05 57.74
N ASP A 70 17.42 15.86 57.00
CA ASP A 70 18.72 16.46 57.31
C ASP A 70 19.65 16.75 56.09
N LYS A 71 20.42 17.85 56.20
CA LYS A 71 21.81 18.14 55.76
C LYS A 71 22.40 17.39 54.53
N ALA A 72 23.13 18.00 53.58
CA ALA A 72 23.56 19.39 53.29
C ALA A 72 24.13 19.39 51.84
N PHE A 73 24.81 20.39 51.24
CA PHE A 73 25.37 21.68 51.66
C PHE A 73 25.31 22.68 50.46
N SER A 74 25.68 23.94 50.69
CA SER A 74 25.86 25.03 49.70
C SER A 74 27.14 24.82 48.83
N HIS A 75 27.38 25.50 47.69
CA HIS A 75 27.14 26.92 47.36
C HIS A 75 26.77 27.17 45.89
N ALA A 76 26.18 28.34 45.65
CA ALA A 76 25.90 28.90 44.32
C ALA A 76 26.56 30.27 44.15
N VAL A 77 26.65 30.74 42.90
CA VAL A 77 27.04 32.11 42.45
C VAL A 77 28.57 32.36 42.57
N PRO A 78 29.24 33.12 41.65
CA PRO A 78 28.71 33.93 40.53
C PRO A 78 29.09 33.51 39.10
N LEU A 79 28.28 33.99 38.15
CA LEU A 79 28.75 34.45 36.85
C LEU A 79 29.60 35.71 37.05
N GLU A 80 30.85 35.72 36.57
CA GLU A 80 31.55 36.95 36.17
C GLU A 80 32.32 36.64 34.87
N PRO A 81 32.47 37.61 33.95
CA PRO A 81 33.15 37.42 32.68
C PRO A 81 34.66 37.61 32.85
N PHE A 82 35.46 36.70 32.31
CA PHE A 82 36.89 36.96 32.17
C PHE A 82 37.42 36.50 30.82
N MET A 83 38.41 37.24 30.34
CA MET A 83 38.86 37.23 28.95
C MET A 83 40.05 36.29 28.75
N ASP A 84 40.26 36.02 27.46
CA ASP A 84 41.55 35.70 26.84
C ASP A 84 42.10 34.26 26.99
N GLU A 85 42.05 33.53 25.88
CA GLU A 85 42.87 32.35 25.60
C GLU A 85 43.35 32.46 24.14
N ALA A 86 44.43 33.23 23.97
CA ALA A 86 45.49 33.07 22.98
C ALA A 86 45.08 32.61 21.56
N LYS A 87 44.68 33.59 20.74
CA LYS A 87 44.62 33.47 19.27
C LYS A 87 45.98 33.09 18.69
N VAL A 88 46.18 31.83 18.28
CA VAL A 88 47.30 31.45 17.39
C VAL A 88 47.08 32.11 16.02
N PRO A 89 47.99 32.98 15.53
CA PRO A 89 47.77 33.76 14.33
C PRO A 89 48.05 32.94 13.05
N GLY A 90 47.17 33.08 12.04
CA GLY A 90 47.37 32.54 10.68
C GLY A 90 46.42 31.41 10.29
N GLN A 91 46.43 30.29 11.02
CA GLN A 91 45.65 29.08 10.68
C GLN A 91 44.11 29.20 10.85
N PRO A 92 43.55 29.86 11.90
CA PRO A 92 42.10 29.83 12.16
C PRO A 92 41.23 30.44 11.06
N GLU A 93 41.70 31.45 10.35
CA GLU A 93 40.85 32.15 9.38
C GLU A 93 40.57 31.34 8.12
N LEU A 94 41.55 30.55 7.65
CA LEU A 94 41.33 29.65 6.53
C LEU A 94 40.35 28.55 6.93
N TRP A 95 40.45 28.06 8.16
CA TRP A 95 39.53 27.13 8.80
C TRP A 95 38.09 27.63 8.83
N ASP A 96 37.88 28.83 9.37
CA ASP A 96 36.55 29.41 9.50
C ASP A 96 35.91 29.66 8.12
N LYS A 97 36.72 30.07 7.12
CA LYS A 97 36.30 30.22 5.72
C LYS A 97 35.89 28.87 5.10
N LEU A 98 36.71 27.82 5.27
CA LEU A 98 36.41 26.45 4.82
C LEU A 98 35.15 25.88 5.50
N LEU A 99 35.00 26.09 6.81
CA LEU A 99 33.83 25.66 7.58
C LEU A 99 32.55 26.37 7.14
N ALA A 100 32.63 27.68 6.90
CA ALA A 100 31.52 28.47 6.37
C ALA A 100 31.11 27.97 4.98
N ALA A 101 32.08 27.72 4.09
CA ALA A 101 31.85 27.12 2.77
C ALA A 101 31.20 25.72 2.88
N CYS A 102 31.65 24.88 3.82
CA CYS A 102 31.07 23.56 4.07
C CYS A 102 29.61 23.60 4.55
N LYS A 103 29.24 24.58 5.38
CA LYS A 103 27.85 24.81 5.83
C LYS A 103 26.98 25.40 4.72
N ALA A 104 27.51 26.39 3.99
CA ALA A 104 26.85 27.03 2.86
C ALA A 104 26.61 26.06 1.69
N GLY A 105 27.51 25.10 1.49
CA GLY A 105 27.50 24.19 0.34
C GLY A 105 28.29 24.70 -0.86
N ASP A 106 29.23 25.63 -0.67
CA ASP A 106 30.02 26.23 -1.75
C ASP A 106 31.12 25.27 -2.23
N THR A 107 30.74 24.45 -3.22
CA THR A 107 31.64 23.51 -3.87
C THR A 107 32.67 24.19 -4.78
N GLY A 108 32.45 25.44 -5.20
CA GLY A 108 33.38 26.19 -6.05
C GLY A 108 34.58 26.66 -5.25
N MET A 109 34.34 27.37 -4.15
CA MET A 109 35.37 27.80 -3.21
C MET A 109 36.20 26.62 -2.70
N LEU A 110 35.55 25.53 -2.28
CA LEU A 110 36.23 24.34 -1.79
C LEU A 110 37.11 23.68 -2.86
N LYS A 111 36.63 23.57 -4.11
CA LYS A 111 37.47 23.06 -5.20
C LYS A 111 38.69 23.91 -5.47
N ILE A 112 38.56 25.24 -5.46
CA ILE A 112 39.69 26.16 -5.67
C ILE A 112 40.72 25.97 -4.55
N GLN A 113 40.28 25.95 -3.29
CA GLN A 113 41.17 25.83 -2.14
C GLN A 113 41.86 24.46 -2.04
N LEU A 114 41.19 23.38 -2.46
CA LEU A 114 41.74 22.01 -2.44
C LEU A 114 42.56 21.67 -3.69
N ALA A 115 42.23 22.23 -4.86
CA ALA A 115 43.01 22.03 -6.09
C ALA A 115 44.31 22.87 -6.10
N ALA A 116 44.37 23.95 -5.32
CA ALA A 116 45.58 24.76 -5.16
C ALA A 116 46.71 24.01 -4.41
N SER A 117 46.39 22.97 -3.63
CA SER A 117 47.38 22.07 -3.04
C SER A 117 46.82 20.65 -2.82
N PRO A 118 47.07 19.72 -3.75
CA PRO A 118 46.56 18.34 -3.66
C PRO A 118 47.46 17.38 -2.86
N VAL A 119 48.63 17.80 -2.34
CA VAL A 119 49.60 16.89 -1.69
C VAL A 119 50.28 17.48 -0.44
N ASP A 120 49.98 18.72 0.00
CA ASP A 120 50.61 19.22 1.23
C ASP A 120 50.04 18.51 2.47
N PRO A 121 50.88 17.88 3.32
CA PRO A 121 50.41 17.15 4.50
C PRO A 121 49.74 18.08 5.52
N GLU A 122 50.03 19.38 5.49
CA GLU A 122 49.32 20.39 6.26
C GLU A 122 47.83 20.46 5.90
N VAL A 123 47.46 20.33 4.62
CA VAL A 123 46.05 20.37 4.15
C VAL A 123 45.28 19.12 4.56
N LEU A 124 45.93 17.95 4.58
CA LEU A 124 45.31 16.72 5.10
C LEU A 124 45.18 16.72 6.63
N SER A 125 46.20 17.23 7.34
CA SER A 125 46.13 17.44 8.79
C SER A 125 45.05 18.46 9.14
N LEU A 126 44.87 19.47 8.29
CA LEU A 126 43.72 20.37 8.26
C LEU A 126 42.43 19.54 8.23
N LEU A 127 42.10 18.88 7.12
CA LEU A 127 40.76 18.28 6.89
C LEU A 127 40.25 17.39 8.05
N ASN A 128 41.20 16.76 8.75
CA ASN A 128 40.99 15.83 9.85
C ASN A 128 41.01 16.46 11.26
N ALA A 129 41.34 17.75 11.38
CA ALA A 129 41.39 18.46 12.66
C ALA A 129 40.00 18.57 13.34
N PRO A 130 39.88 18.25 14.64
CA PRO A 130 38.64 18.43 15.39
C PRO A 130 38.44 19.90 15.79
N LEU A 131 37.29 20.49 15.45
CA LEU A 131 36.99 21.90 15.72
C LEU A 131 36.15 22.08 17.00
N GLY A 132 36.59 23.05 17.82
CA GLY A 132 35.83 23.65 18.92
C GLY A 132 35.46 22.68 20.04
N SER A 133 34.59 23.12 20.95
CA SER A 133 34.13 22.37 22.12
C SER A 133 33.27 21.13 21.82
N SER A 134 33.14 20.74 20.54
CA SER A 134 32.40 19.55 20.10
C SER A 134 33.24 18.52 19.36
N GLY A 135 34.48 18.87 18.96
CA GLY A 135 35.38 17.99 18.21
C GLY A 135 34.91 17.71 16.78
N PHE A 136 34.24 18.67 16.12
CA PHE A 136 33.67 18.45 14.79
C PHE A 136 34.72 18.67 13.69
N THR A 137 34.94 17.68 12.82
CA THR A 137 35.72 17.89 11.58
C THR A 137 34.89 18.59 10.50
N LEU A 138 35.51 19.05 9.40
CA LEU A 138 34.76 19.60 8.25
C LEU A 138 33.71 18.62 7.72
N LEU A 139 34.05 17.32 7.73
CA LEU A 139 33.18 16.26 7.26
C LEU A 139 31.94 16.09 8.17
N HIS A 140 32.07 16.31 9.49
CA HIS A 140 30.92 16.43 10.40
C HIS A 140 30.05 17.64 10.06
N ALA A 141 30.66 18.81 9.82
CA ALA A 141 29.92 20.03 9.51
C ALA A 141 29.15 19.93 8.18
N ALA A 142 29.78 19.40 7.13
CA ALA A 142 29.16 19.17 5.82
C ALA A 142 28.03 18.12 5.90
N ALA A 143 28.24 17.04 6.67
CA ALA A 143 27.22 16.03 6.92
C ALA A 143 26.00 16.61 7.65
N ALA A 144 26.24 17.32 8.76
CA ALA A 144 25.21 17.99 9.56
C ALA A 144 24.40 19.01 8.74
N ALA A 145 25.06 19.74 7.84
CA ALA A 145 24.43 20.71 6.94
C ALA A 145 23.74 20.08 5.71
N GLY A 146 23.71 18.75 5.59
CA GLY A 146 23.06 18.06 4.47
C GLY A 146 23.76 18.23 3.11
N ARG A 147 25.02 18.71 3.08
CA ARG A 147 25.72 19.07 1.84
C ARG A 147 26.42 17.86 1.20
N GLY A 148 25.65 16.95 0.61
CA GLY A 148 26.16 15.75 -0.07
C GLY A 148 27.32 16.01 -1.05
N SER A 149 27.22 17.03 -1.89
CA SER A 149 28.28 17.40 -2.85
C SER A 149 29.57 17.86 -2.17
N VAL A 150 29.49 18.51 -1.00
CA VAL A 150 30.67 18.88 -0.21
C VAL A 150 31.27 17.66 0.47
N VAL A 151 30.44 16.78 1.03
CA VAL A 151 30.89 15.50 1.61
C VAL A 151 31.66 14.68 0.57
N GLN A 152 31.17 14.59 -0.67
CA GLN A 152 31.88 13.93 -1.76
C GLN A 152 33.27 14.54 -2.00
N LEU A 153 33.35 15.87 -2.12
CA LEU A 153 34.63 16.56 -2.39
C LEU A 153 35.63 16.43 -1.24
N LEU A 154 35.18 16.49 0.02
CA LEU A 154 36.05 16.30 1.18
C LEU A 154 36.59 14.86 1.25
N LEU A 155 35.77 13.85 0.94
CA LEU A 155 36.20 12.46 0.86
C LEU A 155 37.17 12.22 -0.31
N GLU A 156 36.91 12.82 -1.47
CA GLU A 156 37.82 12.80 -2.64
C GLU A 156 39.15 13.52 -2.36
N ALA A 157 39.16 14.49 -1.44
CA ALA A 157 40.36 15.19 -0.97
C ALA A 157 41.05 14.52 0.25
N GLY A 158 40.65 13.32 0.66
CA GLY A 158 41.33 12.57 1.72
C GLY A 158 40.90 12.87 3.17
N ALA A 159 39.73 13.47 3.38
CA ALA A 159 39.15 13.59 4.72
C ALA A 159 38.67 12.22 5.25
N ASP A 160 39.10 11.86 6.46
CA ASP A 160 38.85 10.56 7.08
C ASP A 160 37.42 10.46 7.66
N PRO A 161 36.56 9.55 7.17
CA PRO A 161 35.21 9.32 7.68
C PRO A 161 35.16 8.54 9.01
N THR A 162 36.29 8.04 9.52
CA THR A 162 36.35 7.25 10.77
C THR A 162 36.50 8.11 12.02
N ILE A 163 36.96 9.36 11.89
CA ILE A 163 37.14 10.31 12.99
C ILE A 163 35.80 10.57 13.69
N ARG A 164 35.82 10.70 15.02
CA ARG A 164 34.62 10.83 15.84
C ARG A 164 34.58 12.17 16.57
N ASP A 165 33.38 12.73 16.70
CA ASP A 165 33.13 13.88 17.58
C ASP A 165 33.32 13.50 19.07
N PHE A 166 33.28 14.49 19.97
CA PHE A 166 33.37 14.24 21.42
C PHE A 166 32.18 13.43 21.98
N ARG A 167 31.14 13.17 21.18
CA ARG A 167 30.03 12.25 21.51
C ARG A 167 30.25 10.85 20.91
N THR A 168 31.46 10.56 20.42
CA THR A 168 31.89 9.30 19.79
C THR A 168 31.18 8.94 18.47
N ARG A 169 30.54 9.91 17.82
CA ARG A 169 29.79 9.72 16.56
C ARG A 169 30.69 10.05 15.36
N PRO A 170 30.71 9.21 14.31
CA PRO A 170 31.36 9.56 13.04
C PRO A 170 30.46 10.47 12.17
N PRO A 171 31.00 11.15 11.12
CA PRO A 171 30.26 12.05 10.25
C PRO A 171 28.98 11.46 9.66
N TYR A 172 28.99 10.17 9.31
CA TYR A 172 27.83 9.44 8.78
C TYR A 172 26.61 9.48 9.72
N MET A 173 26.83 9.48 11.04
CA MET A 173 25.77 9.48 12.05
C MET A 173 25.20 10.87 12.33
N VAL A 174 25.92 11.93 11.98
CA VAL A 174 25.47 13.33 12.11
C VAL A 174 24.80 13.83 10.82
N ALA A 175 24.87 13.04 9.74
CA ALA A 175 24.30 13.39 8.44
C ALA A 175 22.77 13.56 8.48
N ALA A 176 22.30 14.77 8.17
CA ALA A 176 20.88 15.13 8.20
C ALA A 176 20.04 14.30 7.22
N ASP A 177 20.51 14.20 5.97
CA ASP A 177 19.75 13.62 4.87
C ASP A 177 20.17 12.20 4.51
N LYS A 178 19.23 11.46 3.89
CA LYS A 178 19.56 10.17 3.27
C LYS A 178 20.50 10.34 2.07
N ALA A 179 20.36 11.43 1.29
CA ALA A 179 21.24 11.71 0.16
C ALA A 179 22.70 11.82 0.61
N THR A 180 22.97 12.64 1.62
CA THR A 180 24.31 12.81 2.21
C THR A 180 24.88 11.50 2.77
N ARG A 181 24.04 10.67 3.42
CA ARG A 181 24.43 9.31 3.85
C ARG A 181 24.72 8.37 2.68
N ASN A 182 24.02 8.50 1.56
CA ASN A 182 24.29 7.72 0.36
C ASN A 182 25.68 8.06 -0.23
N GLU A 183 26.17 9.31 -0.13
CA GLU A 183 27.49 9.66 -0.67
C GLU A 183 28.64 8.93 0.04
N PHE A 184 28.60 8.78 1.38
CA PHE A 184 29.56 7.91 2.09
C PHE A 184 29.53 6.45 1.57
N ARG A 185 28.33 5.94 1.23
CA ARG A 185 28.13 4.58 0.74
C ARG A 185 28.53 4.38 -0.74
N ARG A 186 28.53 5.46 -1.53
CA ARG A 186 29.05 5.52 -2.91
C ARG A 186 30.57 5.67 -2.91
N PHE A 187 31.11 6.45 -1.96
CA PHE A 187 32.56 6.56 -1.78
C PHE A 187 33.18 5.22 -1.34
N MET A 188 32.53 4.49 -0.42
CA MET A 188 32.89 3.11 -0.07
C MET A 188 32.85 2.15 -1.28
N GLU A 189 31.88 2.28 -2.19
CA GLU A 189 31.82 1.46 -3.41
C GLU A 189 33.02 1.74 -4.33
N LYS A 190 33.45 3.00 -4.45
CA LYS A 190 34.62 3.38 -5.26
C LYS A 190 35.96 2.99 -4.63
N ASN A 191 36.06 3.05 -3.30
CA ASN A 191 37.32 2.95 -2.55
C ASN A 191 37.20 1.98 -1.35
N PRO A 192 36.90 0.68 -1.57
CA PRO A 192 36.54 -0.25 -0.49
C PRO A 192 37.62 -0.42 0.60
N ASP A 193 38.90 -0.27 0.23
CA ASP A 193 40.05 -0.51 1.12
C ASP A 193 40.67 0.78 1.69
N ALA A 194 40.13 1.97 1.36
CA ALA A 194 40.76 3.24 1.74
C ALA A 194 40.62 3.61 3.22
N TYR A 195 39.54 3.16 3.87
CA TYR A 195 39.25 3.48 5.28
C TYR A 195 38.55 2.32 5.99
N ASP A 196 38.67 2.28 7.32
CA ASP A 196 37.89 1.34 8.14
C ASP A 196 36.42 1.79 8.27
N TYR A 197 35.63 1.46 7.24
CA TYR A 197 34.22 1.81 7.19
C TYR A 197 33.37 1.24 8.35
N SER A 198 33.84 0.17 9.02
CA SER A 198 33.22 -0.36 10.22
C SER A 198 33.33 0.65 11.38
N LYS A 199 34.51 1.27 11.57
CA LYS A 199 34.70 2.36 12.55
C LYS A 199 33.86 3.60 12.22
N ALA A 200 33.71 3.92 10.93
CA ALA A 200 32.86 5.00 10.42
C ALA A 200 31.35 4.74 10.50
N GLN A 201 30.93 3.52 10.90
CA GLN A 201 29.53 3.08 11.02
C GLN A 201 28.71 3.22 9.72
N VAL A 202 29.37 3.20 8.56
CA VAL A 202 28.69 3.29 7.25
C VAL A 202 28.15 1.90 6.89
N PRO A 203 26.82 1.68 6.80
CA PRO A 203 26.27 0.39 6.37
C PRO A 203 26.66 0.14 4.91
N GLY A 204 26.94 -1.13 4.56
CA GLY A 204 27.64 -1.57 3.35
C GLY A 204 27.25 -0.92 2.00
N PRO A 205 28.07 -1.10 0.95
CA PRO A 205 28.12 -0.21 -0.20
C PRO A 205 26.74 -0.04 -0.86
N LEU A 206 26.42 1.18 -1.26
CA LEU A 206 25.15 1.46 -1.95
C LEU A 206 25.40 1.50 -3.44
N THR A 207 25.48 0.32 -4.05
CA THR A 207 25.81 0.24 -5.46
C THR A 207 24.78 0.95 -6.33
N SER A 208 25.27 1.63 -7.37
CA SER A 208 24.44 2.27 -8.39
C SER A 208 23.44 1.27 -9.01
N GLU A 209 23.90 0.02 -9.22
CA GLU A 209 23.08 -1.11 -9.64
C GLU A 209 21.95 -1.45 -8.65
N MET A 210 22.23 -1.44 -7.33
CA MET A 210 21.19 -1.65 -6.31
C MET A 210 20.16 -0.52 -6.26
N GLU A 211 20.55 0.73 -6.52
CA GLU A 211 19.60 1.84 -6.65
C GLU A 211 18.72 1.64 -7.89
N ALA A 212 19.32 1.30 -9.04
CA ALA A 212 18.60 1.00 -10.28
C ALA A 212 17.63 -0.18 -10.12
N ARG A 213 18.06 -1.30 -9.54
CA ARG A 213 17.22 -2.50 -9.30
C ARG A 213 16.04 -2.21 -8.36
N LYS A 214 16.24 -1.39 -7.31
CA LYS A 214 15.16 -0.92 -6.43
C LYS A 214 14.20 0.02 -7.17
N ALA A 215 14.70 0.88 -8.04
CA ALA A 215 13.89 1.77 -8.86
C ALA A 215 13.05 1.01 -9.90
N MET A 216 13.63 0.03 -10.60
CA MET A 216 12.92 -0.85 -11.54
C MET A 216 11.82 -1.64 -10.84
N ARG A 217 12.13 -2.36 -9.76
CA ARG A 217 11.13 -3.10 -8.96
C ARG A 217 9.98 -2.20 -8.48
N LYS A 218 10.25 -0.95 -8.12
CA LYS A 218 9.23 0.03 -7.71
C LYS A 218 8.40 0.54 -8.89
N ARG A 219 8.98 0.69 -10.09
CA ARG A 219 8.27 1.03 -11.33
C ARG A 219 7.35 -0.12 -11.76
N GLU A 220 7.86 -1.34 -11.78
CA GLU A 220 7.11 -2.58 -12.08
C GLU A 220 5.92 -2.77 -11.13
N GLN A 221 6.13 -2.67 -9.81
CA GLN A 221 5.04 -2.76 -8.83
C GLN A 221 3.96 -1.70 -9.06
N LYS A 222 4.34 -0.47 -9.42
CA LYS A 222 3.39 0.62 -9.73
C LYS A 222 2.66 0.37 -11.06
N ALA A 223 3.33 -0.18 -12.07
CA ALA A 223 2.72 -0.57 -13.34
C ALA A 223 1.73 -1.72 -13.15
N ALA A 224 2.13 -2.80 -12.49
CA ALA A 224 1.26 -3.94 -12.18
C ALA A 224 0.06 -3.56 -11.29
N ARG A 225 0.21 -2.59 -10.38
CA ARG A 225 -0.92 -2.06 -9.62
C ARG A 225 -1.91 -1.29 -10.51
N ARG A 226 -1.41 -0.42 -11.40
CA ARG A 226 -2.24 0.31 -12.37
C ARG A 226 -2.97 -0.63 -13.34
N GLN A 227 -2.30 -1.65 -13.84
CA GLN A 227 -2.90 -2.67 -14.71
C GLN A 227 -4.05 -3.41 -14.00
N ARG A 228 -3.87 -3.79 -12.73
CA ARG A 228 -4.96 -4.40 -11.93
C ARG A 228 -6.10 -3.43 -11.65
N GLU A 229 -5.80 -2.17 -11.29
CA GLU A 229 -6.80 -1.11 -11.11
C GLU A 229 -7.61 -0.87 -12.42
N GLU A 230 -6.95 -0.90 -13.58
CA GLU A 230 -7.59 -0.75 -14.90
C GLU A 230 -8.41 -1.97 -15.31
N GLN A 231 -7.92 -3.19 -15.08
CA GLN A 231 -8.65 -4.44 -15.32
C GLN A 231 -9.92 -4.50 -14.47
N GLN A 232 -9.82 -4.19 -13.17
CA GLN A 232 -10.99 -4.12 -12.28
C GLN A 232 -11.98 -3.05 -12.72
N ARG A 233 -11.51 -1.88 -13.16
CA ARG A 233 -12.40 -0.84 -13.70
C ARG A 233 -13.13 -1.30 -14.97
N LYS A 234 -12.44 -1.96 -15.91
CA LYS A 234 -13.04 -2.50 -17.13
C LYS A 234 -14.07 -3.59 -16.83
N GLN A 235 -13.77 -4.49 -15.89
CA GLN A 235 -14.72 -5.51 -15.41
C GLN A 235 -15.96 -4.86 -14.77
N TRP A 236 -15.78 -3.91 -13.86
CA TRP A 236 -16.89 -3.17 -13.25
C TRP A 236 -17.75 -2.40 -14.26
N GLU A 237 -17.13 -1.78 -15.27
CA GLU A 237 -17.85 -1.08 -16.34
C GLU A 237 -18.65 -2.06 -17.23
N GLN A 238 -18.10 -3.24 -17.53
CA GLN A 238 -18.81 -4.32 -18.23
C GLN A 238 -19.97 -4.89 -17.39
N GLU A 239 -19.75 -5.19 -16.11
CA GLU A 239 -20.77 -5.68 -15.18
C GLU A 239 -21.92 -4.66 -15.02
N LYS A 240 -21.59 -3.37 -14.92
CA LYS A 240 -22.59 -2.30 -14.86
C LYS A 240 -23.38 -2.17 -16.16
N GLN A 241 -22.73 -2.28 -17.32
CA GLN A 241 -23.41 -2.28 -18.62
C GLN A 241 -24.36 -3.49 -18.77
N GLU A 242 -23.90 -4.70 -18.40
CA GLU A 242 -24.74 -5.91 -18.41
C GLU A 242 -25.93 -5.79 -17.45
N GLN A 243 -25.74 -5.22 -16.25
CA GLN A 243 -26.85 -4.95 -15.32
C GLN A 243 -27.84 -3.91 -15.87
N GLU A 244 -27.35 -2.84 -16.51
CA GLU A 244 -28.22 -1.84 -17.14
C GLU A 244 -29.00 -2.43 -18.33
N GLU A 245 -28.36 -3.26 -19.17
CA GLU A 245 -29.05 -3.98 -20.25
C GLU A 245 -30.06 -5.00 -19.71
N GLN A 246 -29.71 -5.74 -18.67
CA GLN A 246 -30.60 -6.68 -17.99
C GLN A 246 -31.84 -5.98 -17.45
N GLN A 247 -31.67 -4.84 -16.77
CA GLN A 247 -32.78 -4.03 -16.24
C GLN A 247 -33.65 -3.46 -17.36
N ARG A 248 -33.03 -2.91 -18.43
CA ARG A 248 -33.75 -2.43 -19.63
C ARG A 248 -34.59 -3.54 -20.27
N PHE A 249 -34.01 -4.72 -20.47
CA PHE A 249 -34.73 -5.87 -21.04
C PHE A 249 -35.84 -6.37 -20.11
N ALA A 250 -35.60 -6.44 -18.80
CA ALA A 250 -36.61 -6.86 -17.84
C ALA A 250 -37.84 -5.93 -17.83
N ALA A 251 -37.62 -4.62 -17.96
CA ALA A 251 -38.64 -3.58 -18.00
C ALA A 251 -39.51 -3.54 -19.27
N LEU A 252 -39.06 -4.15 -20.37
CA LEU A 252 -39.88 -4.26 -21.60
C LEU A 252 -41.12 -5.15 -21.37
N SER A 253 -42.23 -4.80 -22.03
CA SER A 253 -43.42 -5.66 -22.08
C SER A 253 -43.16 -6.94 -22.88
N ASP A 254 -43.99 -7.97 -22.65
CA ASP A 254 -43.87 -9.24 -23.39
C ASP A 254 -44.13 -9.10 -24.89
N ARG A 255 -44.77 -8.02 -25.34
CA ARG A 255 -44.91 -7.68 -26.76
C ARG A 255 -43.58 -7.18 -27.33
N GLU A 256 -42.92 -6.26 -26.63
CA GLU A 256 -41.65 -5.67 -27.04
C GLU A 256 -40.51 -6.70 -26.96
N LYS A 257 -40.44 -7.52 -25.92
CA LYS A 257 -39.49 -8.64 -25.81
C LYS A 257 -39.57 -9.60 -27.00
N ARG A 258 -40.80 -9.88 -27.47
CA ARG A 258 -41.04 -10.69 -28.69
C ARG A 258 -40.64 -9.96 -29.98
N ALA A 259 -40.88 -8.65 -30.08
CA ALA A 259 -40.45 -7.85 -31.21
C ALA A 259 -38.91 -7.82 -31.33
N VAL A 260 -38.18 -7.53 -30.25
CA VAL A 260 -36.71 -7.55 -30.20
C VAL A 260 -36.15 -8.94 -30.56
N ALA A 261 -36.82 -10.02 -30.13
CA ALA A 261 -36.44 -11.38 -30.53
C ALA A 261 -36.68 -11.67 -32.03
N ALA A 262 -37.74 -11.11 -32.62
CA ALA A 262 -38.02 -11.23 -34.04
C ALA A 262 -37.04 -10.40 -34.90
N GLU A 263 -36.74 -9.15 -34.50
CA GLU A 263 -35.74 -8.29 -35.14
C GLU A 263 -34.37 -8.98 -35.19
N ARG A 264 -33.94 -9.61 -34.09
CA ARG A 264 -32.69 -10.40 -34.05
C ARG A 264 -32.68 -11.58 -35.03
N ARG A 265 -33.81 -12.30 -35.17
CA ARG A 265 -33.93 -13.41 -36.13
C ARG A 265 -33.86 -12.91 -37.58
N LEU A 266 -34.52 -11.79 -37.89
CA LEU A 266 -34.46 -11.15 -39.20
C LEU A 266 -33.04 -10.65 -39.51
N ALA A 267 -32.36 -10.01 -38.56
CA ALA A 267 -30.97 -9.57 -38.73
C ALA A 267 -30.01 -10.75 -39.00
N ALA A 268 -30.19 -11.89 -38.32
CA ALA A 268 -29.41 -13.10 -38.56
C ALA A 268 -29.67 -13.69 -39.96
N GLN A 269 -30.92 -13.70 -40.43
CA GLN A 269 -31.27 -14.14 -41.79
C GLN A 269 -30.70 -13.23 -42.89
N LEU A 270 -30.53 -11.94 -42.60
CA LEU A 270 -29.93 -10.95 -43.51
C LEU A 270 -28.39 -10.97 -43.54
N GLY A 271 -27.75 -11.96 -42.90
CA GLY A 271 -26.29 -12.14 -42.93
C GLY A 271 -25.51 -11.14 -42.07
N ALA A 272 -26.14 -10.53 -41.07
CA ALA A 272 -25.40 -9.76 -40.06
C ALA A 272 -24.37 -10.68 -39.35
N PRO A 273 -23.14 -10.21 -39.09
CA PRO A 273 -22.05 -11.06 -38.60
C PRO A 273 -22.39 -11.67 -37.24
N THR A 274 -22.67 -12.98 -37.26
CA THR A 274 -22.95 -13.80 -36.09
C THR A 274 -21.64 -14.43 -35.58
N PRO A 275 -21.41 -14.51 -34.25
CA PRO A 275 -20.28 -15.26 -33.72
C PRO A 275 -20.37 -16.74 -34.13
N GLN A 276 -19.32 -17.23 -34.78
CA GLN A 276 -19.27 -18.57 -35.38
C GLN A 276 -19.19 -19.65 -34.28
N ILE A 277 -20.30 -20.30 -33.94
CA ILE A 277 -20.34 -21.57 -33.20
C ILE A 277 -21.37 -22.49 -33.85
N PRO A 278 -20.99 -23.70 -34.30
CA PRO A 278 -21.94 -24.70 -34.78
C PRO A 278 -22.55 -25.45 -33.59
N ASP A 279 -23.88 -25.39 -33.46
CA ASP A 279 -24.77 -26.58 -33.51
C ASP A 279 -26.15 -26.33 -32.87
N SER A 280 -27.19 -26.63 -33.66
CA SER A 280 -28.57 -26.95 -33.26
C SER A 280 -29.27 -26.10 -32.18
N VAL A 281 -30.19 -25.24 -32.65
CA VAL A 281 -31.45 -24.81 -31.98
C VAL A 281 -31.33 -23.88 -30.75
N ILE A 282 -30.27 -23.96 -29.95
CA ILE A 282 -30.08 -23.15 -28.73
C ILE A 282 -29.28 -21.85 -29.01
N ALA A 283 -29.82 -20.97 -29.87
CA ALA A 283 -29.16 -19.70 -30.22
C ALA A 283 -30.09 -18.46 -30.27
N ASN A 284 -31.41 -18.63 -30.33
CA ASN A 284 -32.37 -17.52 -30.48
C ASN A 284 -32.85 -16.90 -29.15
N ALA A 285 -32.21 -17.27 -28.04
CA ALA A 285 -32.59 -16.91 -26.69
C ALA A 285 -31.53 -16.02 -26.03
N GLY A 286 -31.26 -14.82 -26.56
CA GLY A 286 -30.14 -14.01 -26.08
C GLY A 286 -30.21 -13.59 -24.59
N ARG A 287 -31.42 -13.51 -24.01
CA ARG A 287 -31.66 -13.18 -22.59
C ARG A 287 -32.86 -13.98 -22.05
N CYS A 288 -32.84 -14.29 -20.76
CA CYS A 288 -33.95 -14.93 -20.05
C CYS A 288 -35.21 -14.05 -20.08
N LEU A 289 -36.37 -14.59 -20.48
CA LEU A 289 -37.60 -13.80 -20.59
C LEU A 289 -38.02 -13.16 -19.25
N SER A 290 -37.86 -13.88 -18.15
CA SER A 290 -38.37 -13.47 -16.82
C SER A 290 -37.46 -12.47 -16.10
N CYS A 291 -36.13 -12.55 -16.26
CA CYS A 291 -35.18 -11.73 -15.48
C CYS A 291 -34.11 -11.00 -16.32
N GLY A 292 -34.08 -11.17 -17.64
CA GLY A 292 -33.15 -10.48 -18.54
C GLY A 292 -31.68 -10.92 -18.49
N THR A 293 -31.30 -11.86 -17.61
CA THR A 293 -29.93 -12.41 -17.59
C THR A 293 -29.55 -12.95 -18.97
N SER A 294 -28.35 -12.64 -19.47
CA SER A 294 -27.83 -13.26 -20.68
C SER A 294 -27.82 -14.79 -20.55
N LEU A 295 -28.25 -15.48 -21.60
CA LEU A 295 -28.19 -16.96 -21.68
C LEU A 295 -26.94 -17.43 -22.44
N GLN A 296 -26.06 -16.51 -22.83
CA GLN A 296 -24.83 -16.83 -23.54
C GLN A 296 -23.93 -17.72 -22.66
N GLY A 297 -23.65 -18.94 -23.11
CA GLY A 297 -22.85 -19.91 -22.36
C GLY A 297 -23.61 -20.67 -21.24
N LEU A 298 -24.94 -20.51 -21.15
CA LEU A 298 -25.81 -21.32 -20.30
C LEU A 298 -26.63 -22.30 -21.15
N ILE A 299 -27.11 -23.39 -20.54
CA ILE A 299 -28.16 -24.24 -21.12
C ILE A 299 -29.51 -23.72 -20.61
N PRO A 300 -30.31 -23.02 -21.45
CA PRO A 300 -31.58 -22.45 -21.01
C PRO A 300 -32.69 -23.50 -20.91
N PHE A 301 -33.61 -23.29 -19.99
CA PHE A 301 -34.87 -24.03 -19.93
C PHE A 301 -35.85 -23.44 -20.95
N HIS A 302 -36.43 -24.29 -21.80
CA HIS A 302 -37.43 -23.90 -22.78
C HIS A 302 -38.85 -24.27 -22.32
N TYR A 303 -39.82 -23.40 -22.60
CA TYR A 303 -41.25 -23.67 -22.40
C TYR A 303 -42.07 -22.82 -23.36
N LEU A 304 -42.82 -23.46 -24.26
CA LEU A 304 -43.35 -22.83 -25.47
C LEU A 304 -42.20 -22.15 -26.23
N ASP A 305 -42.44 -20.99 -26.85
CA ASP A 305 -41.42 -20.22 -27.57
C ASP A 305 -40.44 -19.44 -26.67
N PHE A 306 -40.51 -19.65 -25.34
CA PHE A 306 -39.80 -18.85 -24.34
C PHE A 306 -38.63 -19.61 -23.69
N SER A 307 -37.64 -18.84 -23.21
CA SER A 307 -36.37 -19.36 -22.69
C SER A 307 -36.01 -18.71 -21.35
N PHE A 308 -35.51 -19.51 -20.41
CA PHE A 308 -35.31 -19.12 -19.02
C PHE A 308 -33.95 -19.60 -18.49
N CYS A 309 -33.29 -18.78 -17.65
CA CYS A 309 -31.98 -19.12 -17.08
C CYS A 309 -32.05 -20.13 -15.92
N SER A 310 -33.23 -20.36 -15.35
CA SER A 310 -33.42 -21.26 -14.20
C SER A 310 -34.85 -21.78 -14.12
N THR A 311 -35.02 -22.90 -13.41
CA THR A 311 -36.34 -23.46 -13.05
C THR A 311 -37.20 -22.45 -12.29
N ARG A 312 -36.60 -21.59 -11.46
CA ARG A 312 -37.30 -20.52 -10.73
C ARG A 312 -37.90 -19.47 -11.68
N CYS A 313 -37.13 -19.01 -12.67
CA CYS A 313 -37.62 -18.08 -13.69
C CYS A 313 -38.74 -18.68 -14.55
N LEU A 314 -38.61 -19.96 -14.93
CA LEU A 314 -39.66 -20.70 -15.61
C LEU A 314 -40.94 -20.81 -14.76
N GLN A 315 -40.81 -21.12 -13.46
CA GLN A 315 -41.94 -21.25 -12.55
C GLN A 315 -42.67 -19.91 -12.34
N ILE A 316 -41.93 -18.79 -12.19
CA ILE A 316 -42.50 -17.43 -12.11
C ILE A 316 -43.37 -17.13 -13.33
N HIS A 317 -42.84 -17.36 -14.54
CA HIS A 317 -43.59 -17.16 -15.78
C HIS A 317 -44.85 -18.03 -15.86
N ARG A 318 -44.75 -19.33 -15.49
CA ARG A 318 -45.91 -20.24 -15.46
C ARG A 318 -46.96 -19.82 -14.42
N CYS A 319 -46.56 -19.22 -13.30
CA CYS A 319 -47.49 -18.67 -12.30
C CYS A 319 -48.16 -17.38 -12.78
N GLN A 320 -47.45 -16.51 -13.52
CA GLN A 320 -48.00 -15.28 -14.08
C GLN A 320 -49.01 -15.59 -15.21
N ALA A 321 -48.65 -16.48 -16.14
CA ALA A 321 -49.51 -16.90 -17.25
C ALA A 321 -50.79 -17.68 -16.81
N ARG A 322 -50.89 -18.07 -15.53
CA ARG A 322 -52.07 -18.71 -14.94
C ARG A 322 -53.02 -17.74 -14.23
N LYS A 323 -52.63 -16.48 -14.01
CA LYS A 323 -53.53 -15.46 -13.47
C LYS A 323 -54.36 -14.90 -14.63
N PRO A 324 -55.71 -14.98 -14.60
CA PRO A 324 -56.52 -14.30 -15.60
C PRO A 324 -56.27 -12.79 -15.51
N SER A 325 -56.21 -12.12 -16.65
CA SER A 325 -56.17 -10.66 -16.71
C SER A 325 -57.50 -10.09 -16.21
N SER A 326 -57.47 -9.55 -15.00
CA SER A 326 -58.53 -8.73 -14.39
C SER A 326 -58.60 -7.34 -15.02
#